data_AF-A0A851MC99-F1
#
_entry.id   AF-A0A851MC99-F1
#
_cell.length_a   1.000
_cell.length_b   1.000
_cell.length_c   1.000
_cell.angle_alpha   90.00
_cell.angle_beta   90.00
_cell.angle_gamma   90.00
#
_symmetry.space_group_name_H-M   'P 1'
#
loop_
_entity.id
_entity.type
_entity.pdbx_description
1 polymer ?
#
loop_
_entity_poly.entity_id
_entity_poly.type
_entity_poly.pdbx_seq_one_letter_code
_entity_poly.pdbx_strand_id
1 'polypeptide(L)'
;KATPLENSQGKKSQHAEEANFYMDCRAAYLAVLKSSLENIRSREQLSLVLQQAGRNPSQKTINKYWTSQTTTLNFDDFCAILRKEKPATKTELLEAFGKIDTEKTGYILHDELYKILTTRGDKMTVDEVNTITEQADFNCSGKLDYNKFCALYLSTREQSCSTARARLQGDSRLRQQHFGNQAESPSEGITPPRISRKTEPKLPKGESRAPSSPSSAPGGRGAICATLRVGASSNRSTRLMEPDTVKEWQCAQSKGCFYLEEDGEIISHKYRLQLPQRSSVCVTIRPFNVPQAEGRSCCLAVDTALFILKESESQENLQLMGFTELQSKEMCGWKGELGPGVYWLLPFTTGCRLKKGKPPTPGEAKLLCRDEDGELALTKDFQAALLDVFETIDLDGNGLLSLEEYNFFELRTSGEECDEEAWAVCKENFEMRRNELTRQGFLDLTLLEATEHDGDPGDLWVTLLALGYNKALQMTQACPFVIAVHAERCKPRLRAVCLETGGSQLSRALCSSVLSRGEATGLGGSDSILLHTYKSSSRITSVIENKSENKVIIHVNNEQSKNCLNNRGLTVFAVEVAPKSMMVCQHVVPLNEQEEWIYNCVHSLV
;
A
#
# COMPACT_ATOMS: atom_id res chain seq x y z
N LYS A 1 -42.85 -26.38 -3.69
CA LYS A 1 -41.68 -26.95 -2.99
C LYS A 1 -40.48 -26.80 -3.93
N ALA A 2 -39.75 -25.69 -3.84
CA ALA A 2 -38.56 -25.43 -4.67
C ALA A 2 -37.35 -26.20 -4.10
N THR A 3 -36.53 -26.74 -5.00
CA THR A 3 -35.39 -27.63 -4.73
C THR A 3 -34.14 -26.85 -4.25
N PRO A 4 -33.17 -27.51 -3.57
CA PRO A 4 -32.00 -26.84 -2.99
C PRO A 4 -31.02 -26.19 -3.99
N LEU A 5 -31.11 -26.51 -5.29
CA LEU A 5 -30.24 -25.95 -6.33
C LEU A 5 -30.63 -24.52 -6.74
N GLU A 6 -31.92 -24.17 -6.79
CA GLU A 6 -32.37 -22.81 -7.11
C GLU A 6 -31.94 -21.79 -6.04
N ASN A 7 -31.86 -22.23 -4.77
CA ASN A 7 -31.40 -21.41 -3.65
C ASN A 7 -29.88 -21.13 -3.67
N SER A 8 -29.08 -21.94 -4.38
CA SER A 8 -27.63 -21.74 -4.51
C SER A 8 -27.29 -20.75 -5.63
N GLN A 9 -28.01 -20.81 -6.76
CA GLN A 9 -27.90 -19.83 -7.85
C GLN A 9 -28.42 -18.45 -7.44
N GLY A 10 -29.53 -18.38 -6.71
CA GLY A 10 -30.04 -17.11 -6.16
C GLY A 10 -29.07 -16.44 -5.19
N LYS A 11 -28.40 -17.21 -4.31
CA LYS A 11 -27.39 -16.69 -3.38
C LYS A 11 -26.10 -16.23 -4.08
N LYS A 12 -25.66 -16.93 -5.14
CA LYS A 12 -24.51 -16.49 -5.96
C LYS A 12 -24.82 -15.20 -6.73
N SER A 13 -26.04 -15.05 -7.26
CA SER A 13 -26.50 -13.83 -7.94
C SER A 13 -26.57 -12.63 -6.98
N GLN A 14 -27.16 -12.82 -5.80
CA GLN A 14 -27.25 -11.78 -4.78
C GLN A 14 -25.88 -11.32 -4.28
N HIS A 15 -24.94 -12.25 -4.10
CA HIS A 15 -23.57 -11.91 -3.68
C HIS A 15 -22.80 -11.14 -4.76
N ALA A 16 -23.03 -11.45 -6.05
CA ALA A 16 -22.44 -10.70 -7.16
C ALA A 16 -23.05 -9.28 -7.29
N GLU A 17 -24.36 -9.16 -7.11
CA GLU A 17 -25.06 -7.87 -7.08
C GLU A 17 -24.60 -6.99 -5.91
N GLU A 18 -24.39 -7.57 -4.74
CA GLU A 18 -23.91 -6.84 -3.56
C GLU A 18 -22.44 -6.43 -3.71
N ALA A 19 -21.58 -7.29 -4.27
CA ALA A 19 -20.19 -6.95 -4.59
C ALA A 19 -20.12 -5.78 -5.60
N ASN A 20 -20.96 -5.83 -6.64
CA ASN A 20 -21.04 -4.74 -7.63
C ASN A 20 -21.54 -3.44 -6.99
N PHE A 21 -22.55 -3.50 -6.12
CA PHE A 21 -23.05 -2.34 -5.40
C PHE A 21 -21.95 -1.67 -4.56
N TYR A 22 -21.16 -2.43 -3.82
CA TYR A 22 -20.08 -1.89 -3.00
C TYR A 22 -18.93 -1.33 -3.86
N MET A 23 -18.60 -1.99 -4.97
CA MET A 23 -17.62 -1.48 -5.93
C MET A 23 -18.04 -0.12 -6.48
N ASP A 24 -19.33 0.04 -6.80
CA ASP A 24 -19.89 1.30 -7.31
C ASP A 24 -19.87 2.41 -6.26
N CYS A 25 -20.24 2.08 -5.02
CA CYS A 25 -20.14 3.02 -3.91
C CYS A 25 -18.69 3.49 -3.74
N ARG A 26 -17.75 2.55 -3.78
CA ARG A 26 -16.32 2.85 -3.61
C ARG A 26 -15.78 3.74 -4.72
N ALA A 27 -16.09 3.42 -5.98
CA ALA A 27 -15.69 4.22 -7.12
C ALA A 27 -16.17 5.67 -7.01
N ALA A 28 -17.45 5.86 -6.65
CA ALA A 28 -18.03 7.19 -6.46
C ALA A 28 -17.43 7.96 -5.28
N TYR A 29 -17.17 7.28 -4.16
CA TYR A 29 -16.59 7.88 -2.97
C TYR A 29 -15.17 8.38 -3.22
N LEU A 30 -14.35 7.55 -3.86
CA LEU A 30 -12.95 7.85 -4.16
C LEU A 30 -12.79 8.85 -5.33
N ALA A 31 -13.83 9.08 -6.12
CA ALA A 31 -13.82 10.13 -7.13
C ALA A 31 -13.83 11.55 -6.52
N VAL A 32 -14.25 11.68 -5.27
CA VAL A 32 -14.35 12.98 -4.56
C VAL A 32 -13.39 13.05 -3.38
N LEU A 33 -13.23 11.95 -2.65
CA LEU A 33 -12.41 11.85 -1.46
C LEU A 33 -11.15 11.04 -1.76
N LYS A 34 -10.03 11.38 -1.11
CA LYS A 34 -8.74 10.74 -1.41
C LYS A 34 -8.65 9.32 -0.83
N SER A 35 -9.54 8.98 0.10
CA SER A 35 -9.57 7.69 0.77
C SER A 35 -10.99 7.32 1.19
N SER A 36 -11.29 6.01 1.24
CA SER A 36 -12.52 5.47 1.82
C SER A 36 -12.64 5.69 3.34
N LEU A 37 -11.55 6.10 3.99
CA LEU A 37 -11.49 6.42 5.43
C LEU A 37 -11.64 7.91 5.71
N GLU A 38 -11.61 8.76 4.68
CA GLU A 38 -11.87 10.18 4.82
C GLU A 38 -13.38 10.38 4.97
N ASN A 39 -13.82 10.97 6.08
CA ASN A 39 -15.24 11.25 6.26
C ASN A 39 -15.68 12.43 5.38
N ILE A 40 -16.91 12.37 4.88
CA ILE A 40 -17.62 13.52 4.30
C ILE A 40 -17.85 14.54 5.42
N ARG A 41 -17.38 15.79 5.23
CA ARG A 41 -17.43 16.87 6.23
C ARG A 41 -18.34 18.04 5.85
N SER A 42 -18.87 18.04 4.62
CA SER A 42 -19.75 19.11 4.16
C SER A 42 -20.91 18.59 3.30
N ARG A 43 -21.94 19.45 3.15
CA ARG A 43 -23.10 19.20 2.29
C ARG A 43 -22.70 19.07 0.83
N GLU A 44 -21.72 19.86 0.41
CA GLU A 44 -21.17 19.90 -0.94
C GLU A 44 -20.47 18.58 -1.25
N GLN A 45 -19.65 18.06 -0.32
CA GLN A 45 -19.01 16.76 -0.48
C GLN A 45 -20.04 15.62 -0.57
N LEU A 46 -21.09 15.63 0.27
CA LEU A 46 -22.17 14.64 0.18
C LEU A 46 -22.87 14.68 -1.20
N SER A 47 -23.15 15.90 -1.69
CA SER A 47 -23.77 16.09 -3.00
C SER A 47 -22.89 15.53 -4.13
N LEU A 48 -21.61 15.90 -4.14
CA LEU A 48 -20.65 15.45 -5.15
C LEU A 48 -20.52 13.93 -5.17
N VAL A 49 -20.37 13.29 -4.01
CA VAL A 49 -20.21 11.84 -3.94
C VAL A 49 -21.47 11.11 -4.43
N LEU A 50 -22.67 11.61 -4.08
CA LEU A 50 -23.93 11.06 -4.61
C LEU A 50 -24.05 11.24 -6.14
N GLN A 51 -23.55 12.36 -6.67
CA GLN A 51 -23.49 12.62 -8.11
C GLN A 51 -22.55 11.65 -8.84
N GLN A 52 -21.37 11.38 -8.26
CA GLN A 52 -20.44 10.38 -8.81
C GLN A 52 -21.02 8.95 -8.78
N ALA A 53 -21.96 8.67 -7.87
CA ALA A 53 -22.72 7.42 -7.83
C ALA A 53 -23.96 7.41 -8.75
N GLY A 54 -24.08 8.41 -9.63
CA GLY A 54 -25.17 8.53 -10.60
C GLY A 54 -26.51 8.90 -9.99
N ARG A 55 -26.51 9.64 -8.87
CA ARG A 55 -27.71 10.29 -8.31
C ARG A 55 -27.70 11.78 -8.62
N ASN A 56 -28.86 12.42 -8.55
CA ASN A 56 -28.93 13.88 -8.60
C ASN A 56 -29.72 14.37 -7.37
N PRO A 57 -29.05 14.52 -6.21
CA PRO A 57 -29.74 14.80 -4.96
C PRO A 57 -30.27 16.24 -4.93
N SER A 58 -31.57 16.39 -4.64
CA SER A 58 -32.17 17.70 -4.34
C SER A 58 -31.64 18.28 -3.02
N GLN A 59 -31.79 19.59 -2.81
CA GLN A 59 -31.50 20.23 -1.52
C GLN A 59 -32.28 19.57 -0.37
N LYS A 60 -33.52 19.15 -0.65
CA LYS A 60 -34.32 18.39 0.31
C LYS A 60 -33.71 17.02 0.64
N THR A 61 -33.16 16.32 -0.35
CA THR A 61 -32.46 15.04 -0.14
C THR A 61 -31.19 15.23 0.67
N ILE A 62 -30.40 16.27 0.38
CA ILE A 62 -29.18 16.59 1.16
C ILE A 62 -29.55 16.93 2.60
N ASN A 63 -30.55 17.80 2.82
CA ASN A 63 -30.99 18.19 4.16
C ASN A 63 -31.60 17.04 4.98
N LYS A 64 -32.12 16.00 4.33
CA LYS A 64 -32.61 14.77 4.98
C LYS A 64 -31.49 13.98 5.65
N TYR A 65 -30.28 13.99 5.09
CA TYR A 65 -29.13 13.22 5.60
C TYR A 65 -28.05 14.09 6.27
N TRP A 66 -28.01 15.39 5.94
CA TRP A 66 -27.11 16.38 6.52
C TRP A 66 -27.87 17.42 7.36
N THR A 67 -28.19 17.02 8.59
CA THR A 67 -28.92 17.85 9.56
C THR A 67 -27.97 18.81 10.30
N SER A 68 -28.51 19.72 11.12
CA SER A 68 -27.68 20.59 11.98
C SER A 68 -26.87 19.84 13.04
N GLN A 69 -27.17 18.56 13.28
CA GLN A 69 -26.45 17.69 14.21
C GLN A 69 -25.40 16.81 13.51
N THR A 70 -25.41 16.76 12.18
CA THR A 70 -24.46 15.97 11.39
C THR A 70 -23.14 16.72 11.27
N THR A 71 -22.08 16.21 11.90
CA THR A 71 -20.73 16.76 11.78
C THR A 71 -19.90 16.07 10.70
N THR A 72 -20.07 14.75 10.56
CA THR A 72 -19.37 13.92 9.56
C THR A 72 -20.21 12.71 9.15
N LEU A 73 -20.01 12.21 7.93
CA LEU A 73 -20.55 10.91 7.47
C LEU A 73 -19.41 10.02 6.95
N ASN A 74 -19.36 8.76 7.36
CA ASN A 74 -18.36 7.81 6.90
C ASN A 74 -18.83 7.04 5.65
N PHE A 75 -18.00 6.13 5.14
CA PHE A 75 -18.33 5.34 3.94
C PHE A 75 -19.56 4.44 4.12
N ASP A 76 -19.75 3.83 5.30
CA ASP A 76 -20.90 2.97 5.57
C ASP A 76 -22.21 3.78 5.61
N ASP A 77 -22.18 4.98 6.19
CA ASP A 77 -23.30 5.92 6.18
C ASP A 77 -23.68 6.27 4.72
N PHE A 78 -22.68 6.53 3.88
CA PHE A 78 -22.87 6.79 2.45
C PHE A 78 -23.49 5.60 1.72
N CYS A 79 -22.99 4.38 1.93
CA CYS A 79 -23.59 3.16 1.37
C CYS A 79 -25.05 3.00 1.81
N ALA A 80 -25.37 3.29 3.08
CA ALA A 80 -26.73 3.24 3.58
C ALA A 80 -27.65 4.28 2.93
N ILE A 81 -27.14 5.47 2.61
CA ILE A 81 -27.86 6.50 1.86
C ILE A 81 -28.14 6.02 0.42
N LEU A 82 -27.15 5.45 -0.27
CA LEU A 82 -27.32 4.96 -1.65
C LEU A 82 -28.29 3.80 -1.78
N ARG A 83 -28.44 2.95 -0.75
CA ARG A 83 -29.47 1.91 -0.72
C ARG A 83 -30.88 2.51 -0.65
N LYS A 84 -31.04 3.68 -0.02
CA LYS A 84 -32.33 4.36 0.15
C LYS A 84 -32.70 5.25 -1.03
N GLU A 85 -31.72 5.94 -1.60
CA GLU A 85 -31.92 6.85 -2.74
C GLU A 85 -31.61 6.10 -4.05
N LYS A 86 -32.64 5.77 -4.84
CA LYS A 86 -32.50 5.08 -6.14
C LYS A 86 -32.21 6.08 -7.27
N PRO A 87 -31.52 5.67 -8.35
CA PRO A 87 -31.30 6.55 -9.48
C PRO A 87 -32.60 6.73 -10.26
N ALA A 88 -32.79 7.93 -10.82
CA ALA A 88 -33.94 8.20 -11.69
C ALA A 88 -33.88 7.32 -12.94
N THR A 89 -35.01 6.69 -13.26
CA THR A 89 -35.16 5.86 -14.47
C THR A 89 -35.62 6.71 -15.66
N LYS A 90 -35.39 6.22 -16.88
CA LYS A 90 -35.88 6.86 -18.11
C LYS A 90 -37.39 7.12 -18.05
N THR A 91 -38.14 6.13 -17.57
CA THR A 91 -39.60 6.20 -17.47
C THR A 91 -40.05 7.31 -16.52
N GLU A 92 -39.46 7.38 -15.32
CA GLU A 92 -39.78 8.42 -14.33
C GLU A 92 -39.48 9.83 -14.86
N LEU A 93 -38.37 10.00 -15.60
CA LEU A 93 -38.02 11.28 -16.22
C LEU A 93 -39.02 11.67 -17.33
N LEU A 94 -39.35 10.76 -18.23
CA LEU A 94 -40.32 11.00 -19.30
C LEU A 94 -41.72 11.28 -18.74
N GLU A 95 -42.13 10.58 -17.69
CA GLU A 95 -43.40 10.85 -16.99
C GLU A 95 -43.43 12.23 -16.32
N ALA A 96 -42.29 12.71 -15.80
CA ALA A 96 -42.20 14.04 -15.23
C ALA A 96 -42.37 15.13 -16.30
N PHE A 97 -41.70 14.99 -17.45
CA PHE A 97 -41.86 15.92 -18.57
C PHE A 97 -43.23 15.82 -19.24
N GLY A 98 -43.82 14.62 -19.31
CA GLY A 98 -45.17 14.41 -19.84
C GLY A 98 -46.29 15.05 -18.99
N LYS A 99 -46.00 15.47 -17.76
CA LYS A 99 -46.92 16.30 -16.95
C LYS A 99 -46.89 17.78 -17.35
N ILE A 100 -45.86 18.19 -18.09
CA ILE A 100 -45.66 19.55 -18.60
C ILE A 100 -46.19 19.62 -20.03
N ASP A 101 -45.76 18.69 -20.88
CA ASP A 101 -46.21 18.53 -22.26
C ASP A 101 -47.54 17.76 -22.31
N THR A 102 -48.65 18.46 -22.02
CA THR A 102 -50.00 17.87 -22.02
C THR A 102 -50.42 17.32 -23.38
N GLU A 103 -49.84 17.84 -24.46
CA GLU A 103 -50.12 17.45 -25.83
C GLU A 103 -49.25 16.25 -26.29
N LYS A 104 -48.28 15.82 -25.47
CA LYS A 104 -47.34 14.73 -25.76
C LYS A 104 -46.60 14.90 -27.09
N THR A 105 -46.29 16.14 -27.43
CA THR A 105 -45.55 16.51 -28.65
C THR A 105 -44.10 16.02 -28.62
N GLY A 106 -43.55 15.73 -27.45
CA GLY A 106 -42.12 15.44 -27.28
C GLY A 106 -41.28 16.68 -27.03
N TYR A 107 -41.91 17.86 -26.96
CA TYR A 107 -41.23 19.16 -26.87
C TYR A 107 -41.85 20.06 -25.80
N ILE A 108 -41.03 20.92 -25.19
CA ILE A 108 -41.48 21.94 -24.23
C ILE A 108 -40.97 23.30 -24.69
N LEU A 109 -41.84 24.32 -24.70
CA LEU A 109 -41.45 25.68 -25.04
C LEU A 109 -40.48 26.25 -23.98
N HIS A 110 -39.46 26.98 -24.42
CA HIS A 110 -38.47 27.58 -23.50
C HIS A 110 -39.12 28.47 -22.42
N ASP A 111 -40.16 29.25 -22.77
CA ASP A 111 -40.89 30.09 -21.81
C ASP A 111 -41.60 29.27 -20.72
N GLU A 112 -42.16 28.11 -21.08
CA GLU A 112 -42.82 27.20 -20.14
C GLU A 112 -41.82 26.49 -19.24
N LEU A 113 -40.70 26.05 -19.83
CA LEU A 113 -39.58 25.46 -19.11
C LEU A 113 -39.01 26.45 -18.10
N TYR A 114 -38.75 27.70 -18.52
CA TYR A 114 -38.26 28.79 -17.69
C TYR A 114 -39.20 29.04 -16.50
N LYS A 115 -40.50 29.17 -16.77
CA LYS A 115 -41.49 29.39 -15.72
C LYS A 115 -41.49 28.25 -14.70
N ILE A 116 -41.36 27.00 -15.14
CA ILE A 116 -41.41 25.84 -14.23
C ILE A 116 -40.13 25.74 -13.40
N LEU A 117 -38.94 25.85 -14.01
CA LEU A 117 -37.65 25.71 -13.33
C LEU A 117 -37.35 26.85 -12.35
N THR A 118 -37.90 28.04 -12.57
CA THR A 118 -37.72 29.19 -11.67
C THR A 118 -38.78 29.29 -10.56
N THR A 119 -39.93 28.60 -10.68
CA THR A 119 -41.05 28.73 -9.72
C THR A 119 -41.31 27.50 -8.86
N ARG A 120 -40.93 26.29 -9.30
CA ARG A 120 -41.25 25.03 -8.61
C ARG A 120 -39.99 24.28 -8.18
N GLY A 121 -40.05 23.61 -7.02
CA GLY A 121 -38.95 22.76 -6.53
C GLY A 121 -37.73 23.56 -6.07
N ASP A 122 -36.54 22.98 -6.29
CA ASP A 122 -35.26 23.67 -6.11
C ASP A 122 -35.09 24.64 -7.28
N LYS A 123 -35.40 25.91 -7.02
CA LYS A 123 -35.48 26.94 -8.05
C LYS A 123 -34.12 27.19 -8.68
N MET A 124 -34.10 27.21 -10.00
CA MET A 124 -32.93 27.59 -10.78
C MET A 124 -32.92 29.12 -10.97
N THR A 125 -31.71 29.66 -11.07
CA THR A 125 -31.46 31.05 -11.48
C THR A 125 -31.69 31.22 -12.97
N VAL A 126 -31.86 32.47 -13.40
CA VAL A 126 -32.05 32.82 -14.81
C VAL A 126 -30.88 32.33 -15.65
N ASP A 127 -29.66 32.53 -15.17
CA ASP A 127 -28.43 32.15 -15.88
C ASP A 127 -28.30 30.63 -16.02
N GLU A 128 -28.67 29.86 -15.00
CA GLU A 128 -28.67 28.39 -15.07
C GLU A 128 -29.70 27.87 -16.09
N VAL A 129 -30.88 28.49 -16.19
CA VAL A 129 -31.88 28.12 -17.18
C VAL A 129 -31.42 28.50 -18.59
N ASN A 130 -30.84 29.69 -18.77
CA ASN A 130 -30.29 30.13 -20.06
C ASN A 130 -29.21 29.15 -20.55
N THR A 131 -28.34 28.71 -19.65
CA THR A 131 -27.30 27.71 -19.95
C THR A 131 -27.91 26.40 -20.46
N ILE A 132 -29.08 25.99 -19.95
CA ILE A 132 -29.78 24.79 -20.44
C ILE A 132 -30.37 25.04 -21.82
N THR A 133 -30.99 26.19 -22.07
CA THR A 133 -31.69 26.49 -23.33
C THR A 133 -30.75 26.79 -24.50
N GLU A 134 -29.50 27.14 -24.22
CA GLU A 134 -28.45 27.37 -25.22
C GLU A 134 -27.80 26.08 -25.75
N GLN A 135 -28.02 24.93 -25.10
CA GLN A 135 -27.43 23.66 -25.52
C GLN A 135 -28.11 23.10 -26.78
N ALA A 136 -27.37 23.05 -27.89
CA ALA A 136 -27.88 22.63 -29.19
C ALA A 136 -28.25 21.14 -29.28
N ASP A 137 -27.74 20.29 -28.38
CA ASP A 137 -27.94 18.83 -28.42
C ASP A 137 -29.41 18.42 -28.25
N PHE A 138 -30.16 19.21 -27.48
CA PHE A 138 -31.56 18.94 -27.14
C PHE A 138 -32.47 20.16 -27.29
N ASN A 139 -31.96 21.31 -27.74
CA ASN A 139 -32.79 22.47 -28.07
C ASN A 139 -32.79 22.75 -29.57
N CYS A 140 -33.98 22.99 -30.11
CA CYS A 140 -34.13 23.48 -31.49
C CYS A 140 -35.37 24.38 -31.57
N SER A 141 -35.24 25.52 -32.26
CA SER A 141 -36.36 26.41 -32.56
C SER A 141 -37.14 26.90 -31.33
N GLY A 142 -36.44 27.25 -30.25
CA GLY A 142 -37.05 27.74 -28.99
C GLY A 142 -37.81 26.69 -28.18
N LYS A 143 -37.55 25.40 -28.46
CA LYS A 143 -38.16 24.25 -27.78
C LYS A 143 -37.10 23.26 -27.30
N LEU A 144 -37.34 22.68 -26.13
CA LEU A 144 -36.60 21.58 -25.54
C LEU A 144 -37.16 20.25 -26.03
N ASP A 145 -36.35 19.44 -26.70
CA ASP A 145 -36.61 18.02 -26.94
C ASP A 145 -36.26 17.21 -25.69
N TYR A 146 -37.26 16.94 -24.85
CA TYR A 146 -37.01 16.27 -23.58
C TYR A 146 -36.65 14.77 -23.75
N ASN A 147 -36.91 14.18 -24.91
CA ASN A 147 -36.48 12.81 -25.20
C ASN A 147 -34.97 12.76 -25.41
N LYS A 148 -34.43 13.71 -26.18
CA LYS A 148 -32.98 13.88 -26.33
C LYS A 148 -32.31 14.28 -25.02
N PHE A 149 -32.92 15.20 -24.27
CA PHE A 149 -32.43 15.57 -22.95
C PHE A 149 -32.35 14.37 -21.99
N CYS A 150 -33.40 13.55 -21.91
CA CYS A 150 -33.39 12.35 -21.06
C CYS A 150 -32.35 11.33 -21.52
N ALA A 151 -32.16 11.16 -22.84
CA ALA A 151 -31.14 10.28 -23.38
C ALA A 151 -29.73 10.77 -23.02
N LEU A 152 -29.47 12.07 -23.19
CA LEU A 152 -28.20 12.70 -22.81
C LEU A 152 -27.96 12.57 -21.30
N TYR A 153 -28.95 12.89 -20.46
CA TYR A 153 -28.84 12.76 -19.01
C TYR A 153 -28.45 11.34 -18.57
N LEU A 154 -29.10 10.31 -19.13
CA LEU A 154 -28.80 8.92 -18.80
C LEU A 154 -27.41 8.51 -19.29
N SER A 155 -27.02 8.97 -20.48
CA SER A 155 -25.67 8.77 -21.03
C SER A 155 -24.61 9.41 -20.14
N THR A 156 -24.78 10.68 -19.75
CA THR A 156 -23.86 11.39 -18.86
C THR A 156 -23.77 10.72 -17.50
N ARG A 157 -24.90 10.27 -16.94
CA ARG A 157 -24.93 9.52 -15.67
C ARG A 157 -24.13 8.22 -15.76
N GLU A 158 -24.32 7.46 -16.85
CA GLU A 158 -23.58 6.23 -17.09
C GLU A 158 -22.09 6.49 -17.31
N GLN A 159 -21.75 7.55 -18.04
CA GLN A 159 -20.37 7.98 -18.27
C GLN A 159 -19.69 8.42 -16.97
N SER A 160 -20.35 9.15 -16.07
CA SER A 160 -19.79 9.52 -14.77
C SER A 160 -19.49 8.29 -13.91
N CYS A 161 -20.44 7.36 -13.78
CA CYS A 161 -20.21 6.11 -13.06
C CYS A 161 -19.11 5.26 -13.71
N SER A 162 -19.10 5.18 -15.05
CA SER A 162 -18.09 4.44 -15.81
C SER A 162 -16.71 5.07 -15.65
N THR A 163 -16.60 6.39 -15.66
CA THR A 163 -15.35 7.13 -15.45
C THR A 163 -14.85 6.93 -14.02
N ALA A 164 -15.73 6.98 -13.02
CA ALA A 164 -15.36 6.70 -11.63
C ALA A 164 -14.85 5.25 -11.46
N ARG A 165 -15.52 4.27 -12.09
CA ARG A 165 -15.07 2.86 -12.12
C ARG A 165 -13.77 2.70 -12.89
N ALA A 166 -13.61 3.35 -14.03
CA ALA A 166 -12.42 3.30 -14.86
C ALA A 166 -11.24 3.96 -14.17
N ARG A 167 -11.44 5.03 -13.38
CA ARG A 167 -10.41 5.59 -12.49
C ARG A 167 -10.05 4.61 -11.38
N LEU A 168 -11.04 4.01 -10.73
CA LEU A 168 -10.81 2.97 -9.72
C LEU A 168 -10.10 1.74 -10.30
N GLN A 169 -10.29 1.45 -11.59
CA GLN A 169 -9.67 0.32 -12.29
C GLN A 169 -8.32 0.68 -12.94
N GLY A 170 -8.16 1.86 -13.51
CA GLY A 170 -6.91 2.29 -14.14
C GLY A 170 -5.84 2.67 -13.13
N ASP A 171 -6.25 3.09 -11.94
CA ASP A 171 -5.35 3.49 -10.86
C ASP A 171 -5.07 2.29 -9.93
N SER A 172 -3.86 1.74 -10.03
CA SER A 172 -3.37 0.68 -9.15
C SER A 172 -3.47 1.08 -7.67
N ARG A 173 -3.32 2.38 -7.34
CA ARG A 173 -3.39 2.95 -5.97
C ARG A 173 -4.82 2.91 -5.40
N LEU A 174 -5.84 3.21 -6.23
CA LEU A 174 -7.25 3.12 -5.82
C LEU A 174 -7.76 1.67 -5.82
N ARG A 175 -7.22 0.79 -6.68
CA ARG A 175 -7.41 -0.66 -6.53
C ARG A 175 -6.83 -1.12 -5.18
N GLN A 176 -5.56 -0.79 -4.90
CA GLN A 176 -4.74 -1.23 -3.75
C GLN A 176 -5.03 -0.58 -2.40
N GLN A 177 -6.01 0.30 -2.26
CA GLN A 177 -6.74 0.46 -0.98
C GLN A 177 -7.55 -0.82 -0.63
N HIS A 178 -6.96 -1.99 -0.90
CA HIS A 178 -7.41 -3.33 -0.61
C HIS A 178 -7.30 -3.55 0.90
N PHE A 179 -8.46 -3.57 1.53
CA PHE A 179 -8.78 -4.71 2.37
C PHE A 179 -8.53 -5.99 1.55
N GLY A 180 -7.43 -6.67 1.85
CA GLY A 180 -7.17 -8.05 1.46
C GLY A 180 -6.76 -8.32 0.02
N ASN A 181 -5.61 -8.98 -0.10
CA ASN A 181 -5.11 -9.65 -1.30
C ASN A 181 -6.24 -10.40 -2.03
N GLN A 182 -6.33 -10.21 -3.35
CA GLN A 182 -7.12 -11.12 -4.18
C GLN A 182 -6.53 -12.53 -4.07
N ALA A 183 -7.35 -13.47 -3.63
CA ALA A 183 -7.07 -14.90 -3.76
C ALA A 183 -7.48 -15.32 -5.18
N GLU A 184 -6.50 -15.70 -5.99
CA GLU A 184 -6.77 -16.57 -7.13
C GLU A 184 -7.38 -17.88 -6.61
N SER A 185 -8.38 -18.37 -7.35
CA SER A 185 -9.18 -19.56 -7.06
C SER A 185 -8.31 -20.79 -6.73
N PRO A 186 -8.64 -21.59 -5.69
CA PRO A 186 -7.89 -22.80 -5.39
C PRO A 186 -8.20 -23.89 -6.42
N SER A 187 -7.18 -24.35 -7.13
CA SER A 187 -7.21 -25.67 -7.79
C SER A 187 -7.24 -26.76 -6.72
N GLU A 188 -8.15 -27.72 -6.90
CA GLU A 188 -8.43 -28.81 -5.97
C GLU A 188 -7.22 -29.69 -5.67
N GLY A 189 -7.08 -30.06 -4.38
CA GLY A 189 -6.53 -31.36 -3.99
C GLY A 189 -5.16 -31.36 -3.32
N ILE A 190 -5.08 -31.06 -2.02
CA ILE A 190 -3.99 -31.55 -1.17
C ILE A 190 -4.54 -31.95 0.21
N THR A 191 -4.50 -33.26 0.50
CA THR A 191 -4.70 -33.82 1.84
C THR A 191 -3.37 -33.75 2.61
N PRO A 192 -3.32 -33.30 3.87
CA PRO A 192 -2.07 -33.28 4.63
C PRO A 192 -1.68 -34.68 5.14
N PRO A 193 -0.37 -35.03 5.19
CA PRO A 193 0.08 -36.34 5.62
C PRO A 193 0.05 -36.47 7.15
N ARG A 194 -0.38 -37.65 7.60
CA ARG A 194 -0.39 -38.11 8.99
C ARG A 194 1.04 -38.43 9.45
N ILE A 195 1.57 -37.72 10.45
CA ILE A 195 2.75 -38.15 11.20
C ILE A 195 2.32 -38.70 12.56
N SER A 196 2.77 -39.92 12.84
CA SER A 196 2.53 -40.68 14.06
C SER A 196 3.73 -40.60 15.02
N ARG A 197 3.47 -40.91 16.31
CA ARG A 197 4.40 -41.23 17.42
C ARG A 197 4.79 -40.03 18.30
N LYS A 198 4.94 -40.15 19.63
CA LYS A 198 5.02 -41.29 20.56
C LYS A 198 4.81 -40.77 22.00
N THR A 199 4.35 -41.64 22.87
CA THR A 199 4.13 -41.49 24.32
C THR A 199 5.44 -41.41 25.12
N GLU A 200 5.44 -40.64 26.22
CA GLU A 200 6.04 -40.87 27.57
C GLU A 200 6.47 -39.54 28.27
N PRO A 201 6.74 -39.48 29.59
CA PRO A 201 5.87 -39.70 30.75
C PRO A 201 5.84 -38.48 31.74
N LYS A 202 4.96 -38.53 32.76
CA LYS A 202 4.71 -37.47 33.79
C LYS A 202 5.64 -37.54 35.02
N LEU A 203 5.86 -36.37 35.66
CA LEU A 203 5.89 -36.00 37.12
C LEU A 203 7.12 -35.13 37.52
N PRO A 204 7.11 -34.36 38.64
CA PRO A 204 5.99 -33.86 39.48
C PRO A 204 6.02 -32.33 39.76
N LYS A 205 4.99 -31.88 40.47
CA LYS A 205 4.64 -30.52 40.91
C LYS A 205 5.69 -29.83 41.79
N GLY A 206 5.86 -28.52 41.60
CA GLY A 206 6.44 -27.58 42.56
C GLY A 206 5.60 -26.31 42.61
N GLU A 207 5.00 -26.03 43.76
CA GLU A 207 4.17 -24.85 44.02
C GLU A 207 5.02 -23.59 44.19
N SER A 208 4.61 -22.47 43.59
CA SER A 208 5.02 -21.13 44.00
C SER A 208 3.96 -20.11 43.57
N ARG A 209 3.34 -19.48 44.58
CA ARG A 209 2.22 -18.53 44.51
C ARG A 209 2.59 -17.24 43.76
N ALA A 210 1.72 -16.81 42.84
CA ALA A 210 1.68 -15.45 42.30
C ALA A 210 0.55 -14.64 42.99
N PRO A 211 0.71 -13.32 43.21
CA PRO A 211 -0.36 -12.50 43.78
C PRO A 211 -1.32 -11.97 42.70
N SER A 212 -2.60 -12.33 42.90
CA SER A 212 -3.86 -11.65 42.55
C SER A 212 -3.89 -10.54 41.49
N SER A 213 -4.66 -10.82 40.43
CA SER A 213 -5.30 -9.87 39.51
C SER A 213 -6.39 -9.02 40.18
N PRO A 214 -6.72 -7.82 39.64
CA PRO A 214 -8.00 -7.18 39.91
C PRO A 214 -9.05 -7.47 38.81
N SER A 215 -10.27 -7.60 39.30
CA SER A 215 -11.57 -7.87 38.69
C SER A 215 -11.83 -7.46 37.23
N SER A 216 -12.37 -8.42 36.49
CA SER A 216 -13.15 -8.29 35.27
C SER A 216 -14.54 -7.68 35.52
N ALA A 217 -14.90 -6.64 34.76
CA ALA A 217 -16.29 -6.23 34.50
C ALA A 217 -16.76 -6.83 33.16
N PRO A 218 -18.06 -7.12 32.96
CA PRO A 218 -18.53 -7.89 31.82
C PRO A 218 -18.76 -6.99 30.59
N GLY A 219 -18.01 -7.23 29.51
CA GLY A 219 -18.21 -6.57 28.22
C GLY A 219 -17.99 -7.52 27.05
N GLY A 220 -19.01 -7.70 26.22
CA GLY A 220 -18.97 -8.23 24.84
C GLY A 220 -18.39 -9.63 24.63
N ARG A 221 -19.24 -10.63 24.38
CA ARG A 221 -18.81 -11.96 23.92
C ARG A 221 -18.07 -11.81 22.58
N GLY A 222 -16.73 -11.88 22.57
CA GLY A 222 -15.94 -12.03 21.36
C GLY A 222 -14.61 -11.27 21.25
N ALA A 223 -14.28 -10.40 22.22
CA ALA A 223 -13.07 -9.58 22.17
C ALA A 223 -11.86 -10.23 22.88
N ILE A 224 -10.67 -10.10 22.30
CA ILE A 224 -9.39 -10.53 22.88
C ILE A 224 -8.44 -9.36 23.00
N CYS A 225 -7.87 -9.20 24.19
CA CYS A 225 -6.85 -8.20 24.46
C CYS A 225 -5.46 -8.87 24.48
N ALA A 226 -4.58 -8.43 23.59
CA ALA A 226 -3.16 -8.77 23.63
C ALA A 226 -2.41 -7.62 24.32
N THR A 227 -1.90 -7.86 25.53
CA THR A 227 -1.04 -6.90 26.24
C THR A 227 0.38 -7.45 26.33
N LEU A 228 1.33 -6.77 25.69
CA LEU A 228 2.75 -7.09 25.71
C LEU A 228 3.52 -5.86 26.16
N ARG A 229 4.30 -6.01 27.23
CA ARG A 229 5.34 -5.04 27.59
C ARG A 229 6.65 -5.45 26.94
N VAL A 230 7.33 -4.48 26.34
CA VAL A 230 8.65 -4.67 25.77
C VAL A 230 9.56 -3.64 26.43
N GLY A 231 10.54 -4.12 27.21
CA GLY A 231 11.50 -3.24 27.87
C GLY A 231 12.31 -2.46 26.84
N ALA A 232 12.83 -1.29 27.24
CA ALA A 232 13.78 -0.53 26.45
C ALA A 232 14.92 -1.43 25.98
N SER A 233 15.43 -1.21 24.76
CA SER A 233 16.48 -2.04 24.16
C SER A 233 17.75 -2.03 25.03
N SER A 234 17.85 -2.98 25.96
CA SER A 234 19.11 -3.30 26.62
C SER A 234 19.90 -4.19 25.66
N ASN A 235 21.19 -3.88 25.45
CA ASN A 235 22.16 -4.59 24.59
C ASN A 235 22.36 -6.09 24.95
N ARG A 236 21.32 -6.89 25.11
CA ARG A 236 21.41 -8.34 25.22
C ARG A 236 21.48 -8.94 23.83
N SER A 237 22.67 -8.80 23.24
CA SER A 237 23.09 -9.49 22.03
C SER A 237 22.98 -11.00 22.23
N THR A 238 22.07 -11.65 21.52
CA THR A 238 22.35 -13.01 21.03
C THR A 238 23.44 -12.84 19.97
N ARG A 239 24.68 -13.30 20.29
CA ARG A 239 25.86 -13.07 19.46
C ARG A 239 25.61 -13.56 18.02
N LEU A 240 25.40 -12.64 17.09
CA LEU A 240 25.88 -12.79 15.73
C LEU A 240 27.40 -13.04 15.83
N MET A 241 27.92 -14.04 15.11
CA MET A 241 29.35 -14.39 15.18
C MET A 241 30.23 -13.14 15.03
N GLU A 242 31.30 -13.08 15.82
CA GLU A 242 32.32 -12.05 15.65
C GLU A 242 32.87 -12.13 14.22
N PRO A 243 33.07 -10.97 13.55
CA PRO A 243 33.53 -10.90 12.15
C PRO A 243 34.73 -11.81 11.87
N ASP A 244 35.60 -12.03 12.87
CA ASP A 244 36.83 -12.80 12.77
C ASP A 244 36.65 -14.27 12.34
N THR A 245 35.49 -14.88 12.58
CA THR A 245 35.20 -16.27 12.16
C THR A 245 34.66 -16.41 10.73
N VAL A 246 34.21 -15.31 10.12
CA VAL A 246 33.59 -15.28 8.78
C VAL A 246 34.51 -14.59 7.77
N LYS A 247 35.60 -13.94 8.21
CA LYS A 247 36.58 -13.25 7.35
C LYS A 247 37.18 -14.12 6.25
N GLU A 248 37.30 -15.43 6.46
CA GLU A 248 37.85 -16.37 5.47
C GLU A 248 36.79 -16.94 4.50
N TRP A 249 35.51 -16.69 4.75
CA TRP A 249 34.43 -17.21 3.90
C TRP A 249 34.29 -16.37 2.63
N GLN A 250 33.90 -17.01 1.54
CA GLN A 250 33.66 -16.30 0.29
C GLN A 250 32.41 -15.41 0.44
N CYS A 251 32.49 -14.17 -0.05
CA CYS A 251 31.44 -13.18 0.12
C CYS A 251 30.88 -12.72 -1.24
N ALA A 252 29.56 -12.50 -1.29
CA ALA A 252 28.92 -11.68 -2.31
C ALA A 252 28.04 -10.64 -1.61
N GLN A 253 28.03 -9.42 -2.14
CA GLN A 253 27.26 -8.31 -1.61
C GLN A 253 26.45 -7.66 -2.72
N SER A 254 25.35 -7.05 -2.36
CA SER A 254 24.57 -6.19 -3.24
C SER A 254 23.78 -5.19 -2.40
N LYS A 255 23.74 -3.94 -2.83
CA LYS A 255 22.93 -2.88 -2.24
C LYS A 255 21.50 -2.96 -2.77
N GLY A 256 20.63 -2.19 -2.14
CA GLY A 256 19.29 -1.91 -2.59
C GLY A 256 18.66 -0.85 -1.70
N CYS A 257 17.38 -0.62 -1.91
CA CYS A 257 16.64 0.39 -1.18
C CYS A 257 15.19 -0.06 -0.94
N PHE A 258 14.62 0.40 0.16
CA PHE A 258 13.19 0.38 0.41
C PHE A 258 12.62 1.73 0.01
N TYR A 259 11.58 1.75 -0.82
CA TYR A 259 10.83 2.95 -1.19
C TYR A 259 9.41 2.85 -0.64
N LEU A 260 8.94 3.93 -0.03
CA LEU A 260 7.55 4.07 0.39
C LEU A 260 6.74 4.68 -0.74
N GLU A 261 5.74 3.94 -1.21
CA GLU A 261 4.78 4.43 -2.19
C GLU A 261 3.69 5.28 -1.54
N GLU A 262 3.01 6.09 -2.36
CA GLU A 262 1.90 6.96 -1.91
C GLU A 262 0.73 6.17 -1.29
N ASP A 263 0.50 4.93 -1.74
CA ASP A 263 -0.52 4.01 -1.19
C ASP A 263 -0.08 3.38 0.15
N GLY A 264 1.17 3.60 0.55
CA GLY A 264 1.75 3.09 1.77
C GLY A 264 2.37 1.69 1.65
N GLU A 265 2.43 1.12 0.45
CA GLU A 265 3.19 -0.09 0.15
C GLU A 265 4.70 0.19 0.14
N ILE A 266 5.48 -0.88 0.31
CA ILE A 266 6.93 -0.82 0.24
C ILE A 266 7.41 -1.54 -1.01
N ILE A 267 8.11 -0.81 -1.86
CA ILE A 267 8.85 -1.36 -3.00
C ILE A 267 10.28 -1.63 -2.58
N SER A 268 10.84 -2.77 -2.99
CA SER A 268 12.24 -3.09 -2.75
C SER A 268 12.80 -4.04 -3.81
N HIS A 269 14.12 -4.05 -3.90
CA HIS A 269 14.85 -4.95 -4.79
C HIS A 269 14.67 -6.41 -4.31
N LYS A 270 14.43 -7.33 -5.25
CA LYS A 270 14.45 -8.77 -5.00
C LYS A 270 15.72 -9.35 -5.57
N TYR A 271 16.33 -10.30 -4.85
CA TYR A 271 17.62 -10.86 -5.26
C TYR A 271 17.56 -12.35 -5.49
N ARG A 272 18.36 -12.81 -6.45
CA ARG A 272 18.59 -14.21 -6.73
C ARG A 272 19.99 -14.60 -6.28
N LEU A 273 20.05 -15.54 -5.36
CA LEU A 273 21.26 -16.14 -4.82
C LEU A 273 21.44 -17.54 -5.40
N GLN A 274 22.55 -17.77 -6.10
CA GLN A 274 22.93 -19.10 -6.57
C GLN A 274 24.07 -19.65 -5.71
N LEU A 275 23.87 -20.87 -5.18
CA LEU A 275 24.86 -21.63 -4.44
C LEU A 275 25.25 -22.88 -5.23
N PRO A 276 26.51 -22.99 -5.71
CA PRO A 276 26.97 -24.15 -6.46
C PRO A 276 27.02 -25.45 -5.66
N GLN A 277 27.26 -25.36 -4.34
CA GLN A 277 27.36 -26.53 -3.46
C GLN A 277 26.84 -26.24 -2.05
N ARG A 278 26.49 -27.32 -1.34
CA ARG A 278 26.03 -27.25 0.05
C ARG A 278 27.08 -26.56 0.91
N SER A 279 26.68 -25.52 1.62
CA SER A 279 27.57 -24.69 2.44
C SER A 279 26.86 -24.18 3.68
N SER A 280 27.62 -23.98 4.75
CA SER A 280 27.22 -23.07 5.82
C SER A 280 27.20 -21.64 5.27
N VAL A 281 26.08 -20.95 5.45
CA VAL A 281 25.84 -19.61 4.94
C VAL A 281 25.47 -18.66 6.07
N CYS A 282 26.05 -17.46 6.04
CA CYS A 282 25.67 -16.32 6.85
C CYS A 282 25.12 -15.23 5.95
N VAL A 283 23.85 -14.88 6.11
CA VAL A 283 23.17 -13.83 5.33
C VAL A 283 22.86 -12.67 6.24
N THR A 284 23.14 -11.46 5.79
CA THR A 284 22.98 -10.24 6.61
C THR A 284 22.40 -9.11 5.78
N ILE A 285 21.53 -8.31 6.38
CA ILE A 285 20.99 -7.06 5.83
C ILE A 285 21.24 -5.92 6.82
N ARG A 286 21.64 -4.77 6.31
CA ARG A 286 21.93 -3.59 7.13
C ARG A 286 21.56 -2.30 6.37
N PRO A 287 20.68 -1.45 6.91
CA PRO A 287 20.46 -0.12 6.37
C PRO A 287 21.73 0.73 6.52
N PHE A 288 21.91 1.72 5.65
CA PHE A 288 23.00 2.68 5.75
C PHE A 288 22.51 4.10 5.47
N ASN A 289 23.25 5.08 5.97
CA ASN A 289 23.01 6.48 5.70
C ASN A 289 23.91 6.96 4.56
N VAL A 290 23.36 7.82 3.71
CA VAL A 290 24.10 8.50 2.64
C VAL A 290 24.78 9.77 3.20
N PRO A 291 25.97 10.17 2.71
CA PRO A 291 26.89 11.08 3.41
C PRO A 291 26.40 12.52 3.67
N GLN A 292 25.46 13.07 2.90
CA GLN A 292 25.12 14.49 2.98
C GLN A 292 24.20 14.87 4.17
N ALA A 293 23.73 13.91 4.96
CA ALA A 293 22.76 14.18 6.02
C ALA A 293 23.37 14.80 7.30
N GLU A 294 23.89 16.04 7.23
CA GLU A 294 24.12 16.88 8.41
C GLU A 294 22.81 17.27 9.14
N GLY A 295 21.65 16.86 8.60
CA GLY A 295 20.38 16.78 9.31
C GLY A 295 19.84 15.35 9.35
N ARG A 296 20.26 14.55 10.34
CA ARG A 296 19.68 13.25 10.78
C ARG A 296 18.86 12.49 9.71
N SER A 297 19.52 11.87 8.72
CA SER A 297 18.89 10.77 7.97
C SER A 297 18.66 9.59 8.93
N CYS A 298 17.41 9.14 9.02
CA CYS A 298 16.97 8.18 10.02
C CYS A 298 16.92 6.72 9.52
N CYS A 299 17.54 6.41 8.37
CA CYS A 299 17.53 5.08 7.76
C CYS A 299 17.98 3.99 8.74
N LEU A 300 18.91 4.32 9.63
CA LEU A 300 19.41 3.42 10.68
C LEU A 300 18.35 2.96 11.69
N ALA A 301 17.25 3.71 11.84
CA ALA A 301 16.14 3.30 12.70
C ALA A 301 15.17 2.34 12.00
N VAL A 302 15.17 2.26 10.67
CA VAL A 302 14.21 1.46 9.90
C VAL A 302 14.41 -0.02 10.23
N ASP A 303 13.33 -0.69 10.64
CA ASP A 303 13.39 -2.11 10.91
C ASP A 303 13.55 -2.87 9.58
N THR A 304 14.54 -3.74 9.51
CA THR A 304 14.85 -4.51 8.30
C THR A 304 14.91 -6.00 8.61
N ALA A 305 14.44 -6.81 7.68
CA ALA A 305 14.66 -8.23 7.64
C ALA A 305 14.81 -8.71 6.19
N LEU A 306 15.32 -9.92 6.02
CA LEU A 306 15.50 -10.55 4.73
C LEU A 306 14.99 -11.99 4.83
N PHE A 307 14.04 -12.34 3.97
CA PHE A 307 13.48 -13.68 3.87
C PHE A 307 14.24 -14.47 2.82
N ILE A 308 14.60 -15.71 3.15
CA ILE A 308 15.36 -16.61 2.29
C ILE A 308 14.43 -17.73 1.85
N LEU A 309 14.09 -17.77 0.56
CA LEU A 309 13.21 -18.78 0.00
C LEU A 309 13.95 -19.62 -1.04
N LYS A 310 13.74 -20.93 -1.06
CA LYS A 310 14.32 -21.82 -2.06
C LYS A 310 13.39 -21.92 -3.27
N GLU A 311 13.96 -21.79 -4.47
CA GLU A 311 13.26 -22.03 -5.74
C GLU A 311 12.97 -23.54 -5.88
N SER A 312 11.72 -23.90 -6.16
CA SER A 312 11.31 -25.28 -6.46
C SER A 312 11.25 -25.52 -7.97
N GLU A 313 11.20 -26.79 -8.38
CA GLU A 313 11.20 -27.18 -9.80
C GLU A 313 10.01 -26.61 -10.61
N SER A 314 8.91 -26.21 -9.95
CA SER A 314 7.71 -25.68 -10.62
C SER A 314 7.62 -24.13 -10.64
N GLN A 315 8.61 -23.40 -10.11
CA GLN A 315 8.65 -21.92 -9.97
C GLN A 315 7.50 -21.24 -9.19
N GLU A 316 6.33 -21.87 -9.06
CA GLU A 316 5.14 -21.28 -8.42
C GLU A 316 5.19 -21.32 -6.88
N ASN A 317 5.93 -22.27 -6.29
CA ASN A 317 6.00 -22.48 -4.85
C ASN A 317 7.41 -22.30 -4.31
N LEU A 318 7.67 -21.14 -3.70
CA LEU A 318 8.92 -20.86 -2.99
C LEU A 318 8.85 -21.39 -1.55
N GLN A 319 9.81 -22.21 -1.14
CA GLN A 319 9.86 -22.74 0.23
C GLN A 319 10.65 -21.79 1.15
N LEU A 320 10.04 -21.33 2.23
CA LEU A 320 10.75 -20.54 3.25
C LEU A 320 11.82 -21.37 3.95
N MET A 321 13.09 -20.98 3.79
CA MET A 321 14.25 -21.62 4.44
C MET A 321 14.61 -20.95 5.77
N GLY A 322 14.40 -19.64 5.86
CA GLY A 322 14.73 -18.84 7.03
C GLY A 322 14.54 -17.36 6.78
N PHE A 323 14.75 -16.56 7.81
CA PHE A 323 14.72 -15.10 7.71
C PHE A 323 15.67 -14.49 8.75
N THR A 324 16.17 -13.28 8.49
CA THR A 324 17.09 -12.61 9.41
C THR A 324 16.34 -12.13 10.65
N GLU A 325 16.71 -12.69 11.79
CA GLU A 325 16.10 -12.40 13.10
C GLU A 325 17.14 -12.10 14.19
N LEU A 326 18.41 -12.46 13.95
CA LEU A 326 19.49 -12.13 14.86
C LEU A 326 19.82 -10.66 14.66
N GLN A 327 19.71 -9.85 15.69
CA GLN A 327 20.00 -8.42 15.62
C GLN A 327 21.27 -8.10 16.41
N SER A 328 22.23 -7.45 15.75
CA SER A 328 23.41 -6.88 16.38
C SER A 328 23.55 -5.43 15.90
N LYS A 329 23.26 -4.48 16.80
CA LYS A 329 23.15 -3.05 16.45
C LYS A 329 22.15 -2.87 15.29
N GLU A 330 22.60 -2.29 14.17
CA GLU A 330 21.83 -1.99 12.95
C GLU A 330 21.88 -3.13 11.93
N MET A 331 22.39 -4.30 12.30
CA MET A 331 22.58 -5.42 11.37
C MET A 331 21.70 -6.60 11.77
N CYS A 332 20.87 -7.04 10.84
CA CYS A 332 20.05 -8.24 10.96
C CYS A 332 20.71 -9.39 10.21
N GLY A 333 20.75 -10.59 10.80
CA GLY A 333 21.37 -11.74 10.17
C GLY A 333 20.68 -13.07 10.42
N TRP A 334 21.03 -14.03 9.57
CA TRP A 334 20.61 -15.42 9.61
C TRP A 334 21.82 -16.31 9.30
N LYS A 335 21.92 -17.44 10.01
CA LYS A 335 22.94 -18.45 9.76
C LYS A 335 22.28 -19.82 9.65
N GLY A 336 22.68 -20.59 8.65
CA GLY A 336 22.22 -21.96 8.47
C GLY A 336 22.94 -22.69 7.35
N GLU A 337 22.61 -23.96 7.19
CA GLU A 337 23.09 -24.80 6.09
C GLU A 337 22.13 -24.70 4.91
N LEU A 338 22.66 -24.31 3.75
CA LEU A 338 21.90 -24.27 2.49
C LEU A 338 22.49 -25.29 1.51
N GLY A 339 21.61 -26.05 0.83
CA GLY A 339 22.00 -26.97 -0.23
C GLY A 339 22.36 -26.25 -1.53
N PRO A 340 22.88 -26.96 -2.54
CA PRO A 340 23.03 -26.38 -3.88
C PRO A 340 21.66 -25.98 -4.45
N GLY A 341 21.64 -24.92 -5.24
CA GLY A 341 20.44 -24.44 -5.92
C GLY A 341 20.32 -22.92 -5.93
N VAL A 342 19.10 -22.48 -6.22
CA VAL A 342 18.74 -21.07 -6.34
C VAL A 342 17.81 -20.67 -5.21
N TYR A 343 18.09 -19.51 -4.64
CA TYR A 343 17.36 -18.93 -3.53
C TYR A 343 16.94 -17.50 -3.86
N TRP A 344 15.72 -17.14 -3.50
CA TRP A 344 15.22 -15.77 -3.53
C TRP A 344 15.46 -15.12 -2.18
N LEU A 345 16.08 -13.94 -2.19
CA LEU A 345 16.23 -13.10 -1.00
C LEU A 345 15.26 -11.93 -1.15
N LEU A 346 14.28 -11.85 -0.24
CA LEU A 346 13.22 -10.84 -0.25
C LEU A 346 13.39 -9.90 0.94
N PRO A 347 13.88 -8.67 0.73
CA PRO A 347 13.98 -7.67 1.77
C PRO A 347 12.59 -7.28 2.29
N PHE A 348 12.54 -6.95 3.57
CA PHE A 348 11.31 -6.57 4.24
C PHE A 348 11.57 -5.50 5.29
N THR A 349 10.69 -4.50 5.33
CA THR A 349 10.54 -3.56 6.44
C THR A 349 9.05 -3.43 6.76
N THR A 350 8.71 -3.09 7.99
CA THR A 350 7.30 -2.80 8.32
C THR A 350 6.81 -1.49 7.70
N GLY A 351 7.72 -0.63 7.22
CA GLY A 351 7.41 0.69 6.65
C GLY A 351 6.97 1.73 7.69
N CYS A 352 6.77 1.35 8.95
CA CYS A 352 6.26 2.23 10.01
C CYS A 352 7.08 3.52 10.18
N ARG A 353 8.40 3.42 10.02
CA ARG A 353 9.31 4.56 10.20
C ARG A 353 9.50 5.40 8.94
N LEU A 354 9.18 4.86 7.76
CA LEU A 354 9.20 5.59 6.49
C LEU A 354 7.94 6.45 6.33
N LYS A 355 6.81 6.02 6.90
CA LYS A 355 5.52 6.75 6.86
C LYS A 355 5.48 8.03 7.69
N LYS A 356 6.58 8.42 8.34
CA LYS A 356 6.59 9.51 9.32
C LYS A 356 6.57 10.87 8.62
N GLY A 357 5.38 11.42 8.42
CA GLY A 357 5.24 12.86 8.14
C GLY A 357 5.67 13.68 9.36
N LYS A 358 6.62 14.62 9.17
CA LYS A 358 6.97 15.79 10.04
C LYS A 358 8.31 16.39 9.56
N PRO A 359 8.62 17.70 9.73
CA PRO A 359 7.87 18.90 10.13
C PRO A 359 7.44 19.74 8.90
N PRO A 360 6.94 20.99 9.02
CA PRO A 360 6.87 21.90 7.87
C PRO A 360 8.25 22.00 7.22
N THR A 361 8.32 21.80 5.92
CA THR A 361 9.58 21.93 5.18
C THR A 361 10.17 23.32 5.43
N PRO A 362 11.45 23.45 5.78
CA PRO A 362 12.18 24.67 5.40
C PRO A 362 12.04 24.78 3.87
N GLY A 363 11.83 25.98 3.34
CA GLY A 363 11.34 26.20 1.97
C GLY A 363 11.99 25.33 0.88
N GLU A 364 11.28 25.19 -0.24
CA GLU A 364 11.72 24.42 -1.40
C GLU A 364 13.16 24.77 -1.81
N ALA A 365 14.02 23.75 -1.88
CA ALA A 365 15.41 23.90 -2.26
C ALA A 365 15.54 24.34 -3.73
N LYS A 366 16.58 25.11 -4.05
CA LYS A 366 16.87 25.45 -5.45
C LYS A 366 17.71 24.34 -6.06
N LEU A 367 17.21 23.75 -7.15
CA LEU A 367 17.93 22.70 -7.88
C LEU A 367 18.96 23.29 -8.86
N LEU A 368 18.60 24.38 -9.52
CA LEU A 368 19.39 25.00 -10.58
C LEU A 368 19.77 26.44 -10.21
N CYS A 369 20.92 26.88 -10.70
CA CYS A 369 21.39 28.27 -10.67
C CYS A 369 21.95 28.65 -12.04
N ARG A 370 21.96 29.94 -12.36
CA ARG A 370 22.72 30.44 -13.52
C ARG A 370 24.07 30.94 -13.03
N ASP A 371 25.13 30.61 -13.75
CA ASP A 371 26.48 31.09 -13.47
C ASP A 371 26.68 32.55 -13.94
N GLU A 372 27.91 33.05 -13.85
CA GLU A 372 28.25 34.42 -14.25
C GLU A 372 28.07 34.67 -15.76
N ASP A 373 28.11 33.60 -16.57
CA ASP A 373 27.97 33.65 -18.03
C ASP A 373 26.50 33.45 -18.48
N GLY A 374 25.61 33.13 -17.55
CA GLY A 374 24.17 32.94 -17.79
C GLY A 374 23.78 31.49 -18.11
N GLU A 375 24.74 30.57 -18.09
CA GLU A 375 24.55 29.14 -18.32
C GLU A 375 23.94 28.46 -17.09
N LEU A 376 23.13 27.43 -17.33
CA LEU A 376 22.49 26.66 -16.27
C LEU A 376 23.51 25.73 -15.60
N ALA A 377 23.51 25.71 -14.27
CA ALA A 377 24.35 24.86 -13.45
C ALA A 377 23.56 24.27 -12.28
N LEU A 378 23.91 23.05 -11.87
CA LEU A 378 23.33 22.40 -10.70
C LEU A 378 23.82 23.07 -9.40
N THR A 379 22.93 23.29 -8.43
CA THR A 379 23.36 23.80 -7.12
C THR A 379 24.17 22.76 -6.35
N LYS A 380 25.04 23.20 -5.43
CA LYS A 380 25.87 22.29 -4.61
C LYS A 380 25.03 21.30 -3.81
N ASP A 381 23.90 21.75 -3.28
CA ASP A 381 23.00 20.91 -2.49
C ASP A 381 22.35 19.84 -3.38
N PHE A 382 21.94 20.20 -4.60
CA PHE A 382 21.36 19.26 -5.56
C PHE A 382 22.38 18.27 -6.11
N GLN A 383 23.59 18.72 -6.46
CA GLN A 383 24.68 17.83 -6.90
C GLN A 383 24.98 16.75 -5.85
N ALA A 384 25.03 17.13 -4.57
CA ALA A 384 25.29 16.15 -3.52
C ALA A 384 24.09 15.22 -3.28
N ALA A 385 22.85 15.67 -3.44
CA ALA A 385 21.69 14.78 -3.47
C ALA A 385 21.72 13.78 -4.65
N LEU A 386 22.19 14.21 -5.83
CA LEU A 386 22.38 13.33 -6.99
C LEU A 386 23.51 12.31 -6.76
N LEU A 387 24.57 12.68 -6.05
CA LEU A 387 25.62 11.73 -5.64
C LEU A 387 25.10 10.70 -4.63
N ASP A 388 24.20 11.12 -3.73
CA ASP A 388 23.51 10.22 -2.80
C ASP A 388 22.57 9.25 -3.55
N VAL A 389 21.88 9.74 -4.60
CA VAL A 389 21.12 8.90 -5.54
C VAL A 389 22.04 7.89 -6.23
N PHE A 390 23.15 8.35 -6.82
CA PHE A 390 24.13 7.50 -7.49
C PHE A 390 24.61 6.35 -6.58
N GLU A 391 24.97 6.66 -5.33
CA GLU A 391 25.43 5.67 -4.36
C GLU A 391 24.34 4.62 -4.02
N THR A 392 23.07 5.01 -4.11
CA THR A 392 21.90 4.15 -3.84
C THR A 392 21.61 3.21 -5.02
N ILE A 393 21.80 3.67 -6.26
CA ILE A 393 21.53 2.90 -7.48
C ILE A 393 22.73 2.07 -7.96
N ASP A 394 23.95 2.38 -7.51
CA ASP A 394 25.14 1.52 -7.62
C ASP A 394 24.97 0.29 -6.72
N LEU A 395 24.31 -0.75 -7.26
CA LEU A 395 23.88 -1.93 -6.54
C LEU A 395 25.03 -2.90 -6.27
N ASP A 396 26.07 -2.92 -7.08
CA ASP A 396 27.25 -3.76 -6.85
C ASP A 396 28.35 -3.05 -6.05
N GLY A 397 28.28 -1.72 -5.90
CA GLY A 397 29.23 -0.94 -5.11
C GLY A 397 30.54 -0.65 -5.83
N ASN A 398 30.58 -0.79 -7.16
CA ASN A 398 31.79 -0.62 -7.95
C ASN A 398 32.09 0.86 -8.28
N GLY A 399 31.15 1.76 -8.00
CA GLY A 399 31.26 3.21 -8.23
C GLY A 399 30.98 3.66 -9.66
N LEU A 400 30.38 2.80 -10.48
CA LEU A 400 29.92 3.01 -11.85
C LEU A 400 28.47 2.49 -11.96
N LEU A 401 27.73 2.91 -12.99
CA LEU A 401 26.39 2.39 -13.25
C LEU A 401 26.36 1.59 -14.54
N SER A 402 26.05 0.31 -14.40
CA SER A 402 25.70 -0.55 -15.51
C SER A 402 24.33 -0.19 -16.10
N LEU A 403 24.04 -0.65 -17.32
CA LEU A 403 22.71 -0.50 -17.93
C LEU A 403 21.60 -1.10 -17.05
N GLU A 404 21.89 -2.23 -16.39
CA GLU A 404 20.92 -2.88 -15.51
C GLU A 404 20.59 -2.01 -14.28
N GLU A 405 21.60 -1.39 -13.67
CA GLU A 405 21.42 -0.47 -12.54
C GLU A 405 20.71 0.82 -12.96
N TYR A 406 21.08 1.35 -14.12
CA TYR A 406 20.42 2.51 -14.70
C TYR A 406 18.94 2.24 -15.03
N ASN A 407 18.61 1.04 -15.51
CA ASN A 407 17.22 0.66 -15.76
C ASN A 407 16.39 0.51 -14.47
N PHE A 408 16.99 0.13 -13.34
CA PHE A 408 16.27 0.20 -12.05
C PHE A 408 15.95 1.63 -11.63
N PHE A 409 16.83 2.57 -11.95
CA PHE A 409 16.61 4.00 -11.73
C PHE A 409 15.48 4.51 -12.64
N GLU A 410 15.60 4.31 -13.96
CA GLU A 410 14.60 4.76 -14.96
C GLU A 410 13.22 4.18 -14.70
N LEU A 411 13.12 2.86 -14.48
CA LEU A 411 11.84 2.22 -14.21
C LEU A 411 11.16 2.80 -12.96
N ARG A 412 11.93 3.34 -12.02
CA ARG A 412 11.38 3.97 -10.82
C ARG A 412 10.98 5.44 -11.03
N THR A 413 11.69 6.17 -11.88
CA THR A 413 11.54 7.62 -12.07
C THR A 413 10.61 7.95 -13.23
N SER A 414 10.82 7.31 -14.38
CA SER A 414 10.06 7.49 -15.63
C SER A 414 9.04 6.37 -15.87
N GLY A 415 9.29 5.17 -15.33
CA GLY A 415 8.44 4.00 -15.55
C GLY A 415 8.75 3.24 -16.85
N GLU A 416 9.81 3.63 -17.55
CA GLU A 416 10.29 3.02 -18.78
C GLU A 416 11.72 2.49 -18.59
N GLU A 417 12.14 1.53 -19.42
CA GLU A 417 13.52 1.03 -19.41
C GLU A 417 14.33 1.75 -20.50
N CYS A 418 15.60 2.05 -20.22
CA CYS A 418 16.54 2.49 -21.24
C CYS A 418 16.91 1.29 -22.11
N ASP A 419 16.60 1.37 -23.41
CA ASP A 419 17.00 0.37 -24.38
C ASP A 419 18.49 0.49 -24.76
N GLU A 420 19.01 -0.50 -25.48
CA GLU A 420 20.43 -0.52 -25.86
C GLU A 420 20.83 0.63 -26.78
N GLU A 421 19.87 1.19 -27.53
CA GLU A 421 20.07 2.25 -28.52
C GLU A 421 20.21 3.61 -27.81
N ALA A 422 19.30 3.93 -26.90
CA ALA A 422 19.38 5.08 -26.01
C ALA A 422 20.62 5.00 -25.11
N TRP A 423 20.97 3.81 -24.61
CA TRP A 423 22.19 3.63 -23.82
C TRP A 423 23.46 3.81 -24.66
N ALA A 424 23.44 3.47 -25.95
CA ALA A 424 24.55 3.75 -26.86
C ALA A 424 24.75 5.26 -27.05
N VAL A 425 23.66 6.02 -27.17
CA VAL A 425 23.72 7.50 -27.20
C VAL A 425 24.32 8.03 -25.90
N CYS A 426 23.96 7.46 -24.74
CA CYS A 426 24.57 7.85 -23.47
C CYS A 426 26.08 7.59 -23.44
N LYS A 427 26.53 6.46 -24.01
CA LYS A 427 27.96 6.12 -24.08
C LYS A 427 28.78 7.07 -24.95
N GLU A 428 28.18 7.63 -25.98
CA GLU A 428 28.86 8.54 -26.91
C GLU A 428 28.94 9.97 -26.37
N ASN A 429 27.94 10.38 -25.57
CA ASN A 429 27.79 11.77 -25.14
C ASN A 429 28.27 12.05 -23.71
N PHE A 430 28.39 11.03 -22.85
CA PHE A 430 28.73 11.22 -21.43
C PHE A 430 29.98 10.44 -20.99
N GLU A 431 30.55 10.83 -19.84
CA GLU A 431 31.73 10.18 -19.30
C GLU A 431 31.42 8.75 -18.82
N MET A 432 31.98 7.77 -19.56
CA MET A 432 31.89 6.35 -19.25
C MET A 432 33.25 5.76 -18.84
N ARG A 433 33.22 4.74 -17.97
CA ARG A 433 34.37 3.89 -17.67
C ARG A 433 33.95 2.43 -17.75
N ARG A 434 34.72 1.59 -18.46
CA ARG A 434 34.38 0.16 -18.67
C ARG A 434 32.98 -0.07 -19.26
N ASN A 435 32.50 0.86 -20.10
CA ASN A 435 31.14 0.89 -20.67
C ASN A 435 30.02 1.11 -19.65
N GLU A 436 30.34 1.64 -18.47
CA GLU A 436 29.41 1.96 -17.38
C GLU A 436 29.49 3.47 -17.09
N LEU A 437 28.38 4.06 -16.66
CA LEU A 437 28.26 5.51 -16.43
C LEU A 437 29.00 5.92 -15.16
N THR A 438 29.83 6.96 -15.26
CA THR A 438 30.56 7.50 -14.11
C THR A 438 29.68 8.46 -13.31
N ARG A 439 30.12 8.80 -12.08
CA ARG A 439 29.46 9.83 -11.27
C ARG A 439 29.36 11.17 -11.98
N GLN A 440 30.41 11.57 -12.70
CA GLN A 440 30.41 12.82 -13.45
C GLN A 440 29.47 12.73 -14.64
N GLY A 441 29.52 11.64 -15.42
CA GLY A 441 28.60 11.41 -16.52
C GLY A 441 27.13 11.41 -16.10
N PHE A 442 26.80 10.89 -14.91
CA PHE A 442 25.44 10.95 -14.35
C PHE A 442 25.00 12.38 -14.03
N LEU A 443 25.88 13.22 -13.46
CA LEU A 443 25.57 14.63 -13.22
C LEU A 443 25.40 15.42 -14.52
N ASP A 444 26.24 15.15 -15.51
CA ASP A 444 26.20 15.81 -16.82
C ASP A 444 24.91 15.43 -17.58
N LEU A 445 24.48 14.17 -17.48
CA LEU A 445 23.20 13.69 -18.02
C LEU A 445 22.01 14.45 -17.41
N THR A 446 21.95 14.55 -16.07
CA THR A 446 20.88 15.29 -15.39
C THR A 446 20.91 16.78 -15.71
N LEU A 447 22.10 17.35 -15.88
CA LEU A 447 22.23 18.75 -16.30
C LEU A 447 21.71 18.96 -17.73
N LEU A 448 21.98 18.03 -18.64
CA LEU A 448 21.45 18.09 -20.00
C LEU A 448 19.92 18.08 -19.99
N GLU A 449 19.30 17.14 -19.25
CA GLU A 449 17.85 17.07 -19.06
C GLU A 449 17.28 18.41 -18.55
N ALA A 450 17.95 19.02 -17.56
CA ALA A 450 17.55 20.33 -17.04
C ALA A 450 17.63 21.45 -18.10
N THR A 451 18.63 21.41 -18.98
CA THR A 451 18.82 22.43 -20.03
C THR A 451 17.82 22.30 -21.17
N GLU A 452 17.41 21.08 -21.54
CA GLU A 452 16.43 20.84 -22.62
C GLU A 452 15.05 21.45 -22.30
N HIS A 453 14.72 21.57 -21.01
CA HIS A 453 13.47 22.15 -20.51
C HIS A 453 13.60 23.63 -20.09
N ASP A 454 14.56 24.39 -20.65
CA ASP A 454 14.84 25.81 -20.33
C ASP A 454 15.03 26.08 -18.83
N GLY A 455 15.52 25.07 -18.09
CA GLY A 455 15.75 25.14 -16.65
C GLY A 455 14.50 24.99 -15.79
N ASP A 456 13.40 24.42 -16.31
CA ASP A 456 12.25 24.02 -15.47
C ASP A 456 12.65 22.85 -14.53
N PRO A 457 12.61 23.03 -13.20
CA PRO A 457 12.95 21.97 -12.26
C PRO A 457 11.81 20.94 -12.07
N GLY A 458 10.68 21.08 -12.76
CA GLY A 458 9.50 20.22 -12.62
C GLY A 458 9.81 18.73 -12.71
N ASP A 459 10.44 18.29 -13.79
CA ASP A 459 10.74 16.88 -14.05
C ASP A 459 11.81 16.34 -13.09
N LEU A 460 12.84 17.14 -12.80
CA LEU A 460 13.84 16.82 -11.77
C LEU A 460 13.21 16.59 -10.39
N TRP A 461 12.18 17.35 -10.05
CA TRP A 461 11.43 17.14 -8.82
C TRP A 461 10.61 15.86 -8.83
N VAL A 462 10.02 15.47 -9.96
CA VAL A 462 9.31 14.19 -10.09
C VAL A 462 10.29 13.05 -9.82
N THR A 463 11.48 13.10 -10.42
CA THR A 463 12.58 12.14 -10.21
C THR A 463 13.01 12.06 -8.74
N LEU A 464 13.26 13.20 -8.09
CA LEU A 464 13.65 13.24 -6.68
C LEU A 464 12.56 12.69 -5.74
N LEU A 465 11.31 13.07 -5.96
CA LEU A 465 10.17 12.59 -5.18
C LEU A 465 9.98 11.08 -5.35
N ALA A 466 10.14 10.57 -6.57
CA ALA A 466 10.11 9.14 -6.88
C ALA A 466 11.22 8.37 -6.11
N LEU A 467 12.37 8.97 -5.90
CA LEU A 467 13.49 8.37 -5.14
C LEU A 467 13.37 8.57 -3.62
N GLY A 468 12.29 9.19 -3.16
CA GLY A 468 11.96 9.37 -1.74
C GLY A 468 12.59 10.60 -1.09
N TYR A 469 13.06 11.56 -1.88
CA TYR A 469 13.50 12.87 -1.40
C TYR A 469 12.31 13.82 -1.21
N ASN A 470 12.38 14.67 -0.20
CA ASN A 470 11.44 15.77 -0.03
C ASN A 470 11.92 17.05 -0.73
N LYS A 471 11.09 18.10 -0.71
CA LYS A 471 11.41 19.42 -1.28
C LYS A 471 12.58 20.16 -0.61
N ALA A 472 13.12 19.63 0.49
CA ALA A 472 14.33 20.13 1.14
C ALA A 472 15.56 19.27 0.84
N LEU A 473 15.51 18.42 -0.20
CA LEU A 473 16.58 17.48 -0.60
C LEU A 473 16.97 16.48 0.51
N GLN A 474 16.01 16.10 1.35
CA GLN A 474 16.23 15.08 2.39
C GLN A 474 15.53 13.77 2.00
N MET A 475 16.28 12.67 2.02
CA MET A 475 15.74 11.32 1.84
C MET A 475 14.89 10.93 3.05
N THR A 476 13.58 10.88 2.88
CA THR A 476 12.60 10.67 3.97
C THR A 476 11.66 9.49 3.72
N GLN A 477 11.43 9.15 2.44
CA GLN A 477 10.55 8.06 2.02
C GLN A 477 11.32 6.89 1.41
N ALA A 478 12.64 6.88 1.56
CA ALA A 478 13.50 5.79 1.12
C ALA A 478 14.49 5.38 2.23
N CYS A 479 14.94 4.13 2.19
CA CYS A 479 15.95 3.59 3.09
C CYS A 479 16.89 2.63 2.35
N PRO A 480 18.09 3.09 1.99
CA PRO A 480 19.13 2.26 1.40
C PRO A 480 19.63 1.20 2.38
N PHE A 481 19.96 0.03 1.86
CA PHE A 481 20.51 -1.08 2.62
C PHE A 481 21.53 -1.87 1.80
N VAL A 482 22.34 -2.66 2.50
CA VAL A 482 23.25 -3.62 1.88
C VAL A 482 22.98 -5.02 2.39
N ILE A 483 22.98 -5.99 1.47
CA ILE A 483 22.92 -7.41 1.75
C ILE A 483 24.31 -7.99 1.56
N ALA A 484 24.73 -8.85 2.50
CA ALA A 484 25.94 -9.64 2.35
C ALA A 484 25.64 -11.12 2.60
N VAL A 485 26.17 -11.97 1.73
CA VAL A 485 26.06 -13.43 1.80
C VAL A 485 27.47 -13.98 1.88
N HIS A 486 27.78 -14.63 3.01
CA HIS A 486 29.04 -15.34 3.21
C HIS A 486 28.78 -16.84 3.17
N ALA A 487 29.55 -17.57 2.37
CA ALA A 487 29.46 -19.02 2.30
C ALA A 487 30.83 -19.66 2.52
N GLU A 488 30.87 -20.67 3.39
CA GLU A 488 32.12 -21.33 3.81
C GLU A 488 32.80 -22.06 2.65
N ARG A 489 32.02 -22.80 1.85
CA ARG A 489 32.57 -23.77 0.90
C ARG A 489 32.55 -23.28 -0.54
N CYS A 490 31.78 -22.26 -0.89
CA CYS A 490 31.68 -21.82 -2.29
C CYS A 490 31.52 -20.30 -2.41
N LYS A 491 31.86 -19.76 -3.58
CA LYS A 491 31.56 -18.36 -3.91
C LYS A 491 30.08 -18.22 -4.26
N PRO A 492 29.27 -17.52 -3.44
CA PRO A 492 27.89 -17.25 -3.79
C PRO A 492 27.81 -16.30 -4.98
N ARG A 493 26.77 -16.43 -5.80
CA ARG A 493 26.44 -15.44 -6.85
C ARG A 493 25.14 -14.75 -6.47
N LEU A 494 25.20 -13.46 -6.20
CA LEU A 494 24.07 -12.63 -5.81
C LEU A 494 23.82 -11.60 -6.90
N ARG A 495 22.56 -11.46 -7.33
CA ARG A 495 22.15 -10.47 -8.34
C ARG A 495 20.78 -9.90 -7.99
N ALA A 496 20.60 -8.58 -8.13
CA ALA A 496 19.28 -7.94 -8.10
C ALA A 496 18.50 -8.30 -9.37
N VAL A 497 17.21 -8.61 -9.25
CA VAL A 497 16.39 -9.12 -10.37
C VAL A 497 15.27 -8.18 -10.74
N CYS A 498 14.53 -7.67 -9.76
CA CYS A 498 13.43 -6.74 -9.99
C CYS A 498 13.26 -5.77 -8.82
N LEU A 499 12.60 -4.64 -9.07
CA LEU A 499 12.22 -3.64 -8.08
C LEU A 499 10.69 -3.60 -8.01
N GLU A 500 10.11 -4.25 -7.00
CA GLU A 500 8.66 -4.46 -6.92
C GLU A 500 8.18 -4.45 -5.47
N THR A 501 6.87 -4.40 -5.28
CA THR A 501 6.28 -4.70 -3.97
C THR A 501 6.55 -6.16 -3.56
N GLY A 502 6.51 -6.42 -2.26
CA GLY A 502 6.76 -7.75 -1.71
C GLY A 502 5.85 -8.86 -2.28
N GLY A 503 4.65 -8.49 -2.73
CA GLY A 503 3.70 -9.39 -3.38
C GLY A 503 3.21 -10.54 -2.50
N SER A 504 2.59 -11.53 -3.14
CA SER A 504 2.00 -12.70 -2.48
C SER A 504 3.06 -13.60 -1.83
N GLN A 505 4.25 -13.72 -2.43
CA GLN A 505 5.34 -14.57 -1.93
C GLN A 505 5.91 -14.03 -0.61
N LEU A 506 6.17 -12.72 -0.50
CA LEU A 506 6.62 -12.13 0.77
C LEU A 506 5.52 -12.22 1.83
N SER A 507 4.27 -11.95 1.46
CA SER A 507 3.12 -12.10 2.37
C SER A 507 2.99 -13.52 2.93
N ARG A 508 3.15 -14.54 2.08
CA ARG A 508 3.13 -15.95 2.47
C ARG A 508 4.31 -16.31 3.36
N ALA A 509 5.52 -15.82 3.05
CA ALA A 509 6.71 -16.02 3.87
C ALA A 509 6.57 -15.37 5.25
N LEU A 510 6.03 -14.15 5.32
CA LEU A 510 5.71 -13.44 6.55
C LEU A 510 4.71 -14.23 7.39
N CYS A 511 3.57 -14.62 6.83
CA CYS A 511 2.60 -15.43 7.56
C CYS A 511 3.20 -16.75 8.04
N SER A 512 3.94 -17.47 7.18
CA SER A 512 4.60 -18.73 7.57
C SER A 512 5.60 -18.54 8.70
N SER A 513 6.37 -17.44 8.69
CA SER A 513 7.30 -17.11 9.76
C SER A 513 6.60 -16.87 11.09
N VAL A 514 5.49 -16.13 11.06
CA VAL A 514 4.67 -15.83 12.24
C VAL A 514 3.99 -17.09 12.78
N LEU A 515 3.45 -17.95 11.91
CA LEU A 515 2.85 -19.22 12.33
C LEU A 515 3.89 -20.16 13.00
N SER A 516 5.13 -20.15 12.50
CA SER A 516 6.17 -21.03 13.04
C SER A 516 6.73 -20.59 14.40
N ARG A 517 6.64 -19.30 14.73
CA ARG A 517 7.29 -18.71 15.93
C ARG A 517 6.38 -17.89 16.84
N GLY A 518 5.17 -17.60 16.40
CA GLY A 518 4.20 -16.78 17.11
C GLY A 518 3.30 -17.60 18.03
N GLU A 519 2.67 -16.91 18.96
CA GLU A 519 1.68 -17.48 19.87
C GLU A 519 0.29 -17.36 19.24
N ALA A 520 -0.45 -18.48 19.17
CA ALA A 520 -1.78 -18.55 18.59
C ALA A 520 -2.86 -18.39 19.68
N THR A 521 -3.81 -17.49 19.44
CA THR A 521 -4.97 -17.26 20.32
C THR A 521 -6.27 -17.31 19.49
N GLY A 522 -7.25 -18.12 19.90
CA GLY A 522 -8.52 -18.24 19.17
C GLY A 522 -9.48 -17.09 19.46
N LEU A 523 -9.92 -16.36 18.44
CA LEU A 523 -10.85 -15.23 18.53
C LEU A 523 -12.31 -15.72 18.67
N GLY A 524 -13.12 -15.01 19.46
CA GLY A 524 -14.54 -15.34 19.59
C GLY A 524 -14.86 -16.62 20.37
N GLY A 525 -13.89 -17.26 21.02
CA GLY A 525 -14.06 -18.55 21.70
C GLY A 525 -14.19 -19.74 20.74
N SER A 526 -13.82 -19.56 19.47
CA SER A 526 -13.80 -20.60 18.44
C SER A 526 -12.38 -20.82 17.92
N ASP A 527 -12.00 -22.06 17.66
CA ASP A 527 -10.73 -22.42 17.02
C ASP A 527 -10.74 -22.16 15.50
N SER A 528 -11.85 -21.64 14.96
CA SER A 528 -11.99 -21.34 13.54
C SER A 528 -11.24 -20.08 13.11
N ILE A 529 -11.05 -19.10 14.00
CA ILE A 529 -10.34 -17.85 13.72
C ILE A 529 -9.20 -17.71 14.72
N LEU A 530 -7.96 -17.78 14.24
CA LEU A 530 -6.78 -17.71 15.09
C LEU A 530 -6.03 -16.40 14.86
N LEU A 531 -5.66 -15.73 15.95
CA LEU A 531 -4.73 -14.61 15.96
C LEU A 531 -3.34 -15.13 16.37
N HIS A 532 -2.40 -15.10 15.44
CA HIS A 532 -1.00 -15.42 15.68
C HIS A 532 -0.23 -14.13 15.95
N THR A 533 0.39 -14.02 17.12
CA THR A 533 1.22 -12.85 17.47
C THR A 533 2.67 -13.29 17.59
N TYR A 534 3.51 -12.79 16.69
CA TYR A 534 4.96 -12.94 16.76
C TYR A 534 5.58 -11.69 17.38
N LYS A 535 6.43 -11.88 18.39
CA LYS A 535 7.18 -10.83 19.06
C LYS A 535 8.68 -11.05 18.88
N SER A 536 9.37 -10.01 18.41
CA SER A 536 10.84 -9.94 18.34
C SER A 536 11.36 -8.82 19.26
N SER A 537 12.68 -8.56 19.22
CA SER A 537 13.30 -7.44 19.95
C SER A 537 12.85 -6.08 19.43
N SER A 538 12.55 -5.96 18.13
CA SER A 538 12.34 -4.67 17.45
C SER A 538 10.93 -4.50 16.86
N ARG A 539 10.17 -5.58 16.69
CA ARG A 539 8.80 -5.53 16.14
C ARG A 539 7.86 -6.57 16.72
N ILE A 540 6.57 -6.27 16.66
CA ILE A 540 5.46 -7.20 16.84
C ILE A 540 4.72 -7.33 15.50
N THR A 541 4.42 -8.56 15.09
CA THR A 541 3.61 -8.84 13.90
C THR A 541 2.43 -9.72 14.29
N SER A 542 1.23 -9.28 13.93
CA SER A 542 -0.02 -10.03 14.16
C SER A 542 -0.54 -10.56 12.82
N VAL A 543 -0.87 -11.84 12.76
CA VAL A 543 -1.46 -12.52 11.60
C VAL A 543 -2.78 -13.15 12.00
N ILE A 544 -3.81 -12.94 11.19
CA ILE A 544 -5.11 -13.59 11.37
C ILE A 544 -5.18 -14.77 10.42
N GLU A 545 -5.54 -15.93 10.93
CA GLU A 545 -5.82 -17.15 10.17
C GLU A 545 -7.33 -17.45 10.26
N ASN A 546 -8.03 -17.39 9.13
CA ASN A 546 -9.44 -17.75 9.02
C ASN A 546 -9.58 -19.17 8.47
N LYS A 547 -9.88 -20.13 9.36
CA LYS A 547 -10.15 -21.54 9.00
C LYS A 547 -11.62 -21.79 8.68
N SER A 548 -12.49 -20.80 8.80
CA SER A 548 -13.91 -20.94 8.52
C SER A 548 -14.22 -20.88 7.02
N GLU A 549 -15.45 -21.25 6.66
CA GLU A 549 -15.97 -21.14 5.28
C GLU A 549 -16.50 -19.74 4.97
N ASN A 550 -16.56 -18.85 5.97
CA ASN A 550 -17.11 -17.51 5.81
C ASN A 550 -16.00 -16.47 5.91
N LYS A 551 -16.18 -15.37 5.20
CA LYS A 551 -15.38 -14.16 5.40
C LYS A 551 -15.64 -13.64 6.82
N VAL A 552 -14.59 -13.13 7.45
CA VAL A 552 -14.68 -12.50 8.78
C VAL A 552 -14.16 -11.08 8.75
N ILE A 553 -14.76 -10.23 9.58
CA ILE A 553 -14.30 -8.87 9.83
C ILE A 553 -13.86 -8.78 11.28
N ILE A 554 -12.63 -8.32 11.50
CA ILE A 554 -12.03 -8.17 12.82
C ILE A 554 -11.72 -6.71 13.04
N HIS A 555 -12.33 -6.13 14.06
CA HIS A 555 -12.01 -4.79 14.53
C HIS A 555 -10.76 -4.84 15.40
N VAL A 556 -9.82 -3.95 15.12
CA VAL A 556 -8.51 -3.84 15.77
C VAL A 556 -8.43 -2.47 16.42
N ASN A 557 -8.26 -2.42 17.74
CA ASN A 557 -8.14 -1.19 18.50
C ASN A 557 -6.79 -1.18 19.25
N ASN A 558 -5.93 -0.22 18.88
CA ASN A 558 -4.61 0.03 19.46
C ASN A 558 -4.57 1.27 20.39
N GLU A 559 -5.68 1.89 20.76
CA GLU A 559 -5.73 3.15 21.53
C GLU A 559 -5.03 3.06 22.89
N GLN A 560 -4.98 1.86 23.48
CA GLN A 560 -4.32 1.62 24.77
C GLN A 560 -2.82 1.36 24.62
N SER A 561 -2.31 1.26 23.39
CA SER A 561 -0.89 1.10 23.11
C SER A 561 -0.13 2.41 23.33
N LYS A 562 1.08 2.34 23.88
CA LYS A 562 1.92 3.50 24.19
C LYS A 562 3.30 3.34 23.58
N ASN A 563 3.83 4.43 23.03
CA ASN A 563 5.13 4.45 22.33
C ASN A 563 5.16 3.45 21.15
N CYS A 564 4.05 3.31 20.42
CA CYS A 564 3.90 2.37 19.31
C CYS A 564 3.63 3.12 17.99
N LEU A 565 4.22 2.63 16.91
CA LEU A 565 3.83 2.92 15.53
C LEU A 565 3.31 1.64 14.90
N ASN A 566 2.25 1.74 14.10
CA ASN A 566 1.76 0.61 13.32
C ASN A 566 1.80 0.93 11.82
N ASN A 567 1.94 -0.12 11.00
CA ASN A 567 2.08 0.03 9.55
C ASN A 567 0.81 0.53 8.86
N ARG A 568 -0.36 0.46 9.53
CA ARG A 568 -1.64 0.97 9.02
C ARG A 568 -1.79 2.48 9.22
N GLY A 569 -1.00 3.09 10.12
CA GLY A 569 -1.09 4.52 10.44
C GLY A 569 -2.35 4.93 11.21
N LEU A 570 -3.15 3.97 11.68
CA LEU A 570 -4.44 4.20 12.34
C LEU A 570 -4.46 3.58 13.73
N THR A 571 -5.09 4.24 14.69
CA THR A 571 -5.27 3.70 16.05
C THR A 571 -6.36 2.64 16.10
N VAL A 572 -7.45 2.80 15.33
CA VAL A 572 -8.56 1.86 15.25
C VAL A 572 -8.88 1.61 13.78
N PHE A 573 -9.03 0.35 13.39
CA PHE A 573 -9.38 -0.06 12.03
C PHE A 573 -10.03 -1.44 12.02
N ALA A 574 -10.59 -1.85 10.89
CA ALA A 574 -11.08 -3.21 10.67
C ALA A 574 -10.14 -3.95 9.72
N VAL A 575 -10.14 -5.28 9.79
CA VAL A 575 -9.44 -6.16 8.86
C VAL A 575 -10.41 -7.25 8.40
N GLU A 576 -10.52 -7.40 7.10
CA GLU A 576 -11.32 -8.42 6.46
C GLU A 576 -10.45 -9.61 6.07
N VAL A 577 -10.87 -10.82 6.42
CA VAL A 577 -10.10 -12.03 6.12
C VAL A 577 -10.99 -13.03 5.39
N ALA A 578 -10.61 -13.38 4.17
CA ALA A 578 -11.34 -14.31 3.32
C ALA A 578 -11.40 -15.72 3.94
N PRO A 579 -12.39 -16.56 3.57
CA PRO A 579 -12.45 -17.96 3.98
C PRO A 579 -11.16 -18.70 3.67
N LYS A 580 -10.75 -19.63 4.54
CA LYS A 580 -9.58 -20.50 4.35
C LYS A 580 -8.29 -19.74 3.98
N SER A 581 -8.14 -18.53 4.49
CA SER A 581 -7.02 -17.65 4.17
C SER A 581 -6.35 -17.10 5.42
N MET A 582 -5.18 -16.51 5.22
CA MET A 582 -4.43 -15.83 6.28
C MET A 582 -3.99 -14.46 5.80
N MET A 583 -3.92 -13.51 6.72
CA MET A 583 -3.54 -12.14 6.44
C MET A 583 -2.71 -11.55 7.57
N VAL A 584 -1.68 -10.78 7.21
CA VAL A 584 -1.01 -9.90 8.16
C VAL A 584 -1.98 -8.80 8.59
N CYS A 585 -2.38 -8.84 9.86
CA CYS A 585 -3.28 -7.86 10.46
C CYS A 585 -2.57 -6.50 10.57
N GLN A 586 -1.45 -6.48 11.29
CA GLN A 586 -0.62 -5.29 11.48
C GLN A 586 0.80 -5.67 11.89
N HIS A 587 1.71 -4.74 11.62
CA HIS A 587 3.03 -4.67 12.21
C HIS A 587 3.09 -3.50 13.17
N VAL A 588 3.79 -3.67 14.29
CA VAL A 588 3.97 -2.65 15.31
C VAL A 588 5.44 -2.56 15.72
N VAL A 589 5.98 -1.35 15.73
CA VAL A 589 7.35 -1.03 16.16
C VAL A 589 7.33 0.07 17.22
N PRO A 590 8.35 0.21 18.07
CA PRO A 590 8.42 1.31 19.03
C PRO A 590 8.60 2.66 18.32
N LEU A 591 7.87 3.69 18.75
CA LEU A 591 8.06 5.06 18.25
C LEU A 591 9.46 5.57 18.64
N ASN A 592 9.88 5.35 19.89
CA ASN A 592 11.20 5.61 20.43
C ASN A 592 11.77 4.32 21.04
N GLU A 593 12.89 3.81 20.50
CA GLU A 593 13.56 2.58 20.97
C GLU A 593 14.26 2.73 22.32
N GLN A 594 14.54 3.96 22.73
CA GLN A 594 15.19 4.29 24.00
C GLN A 594 14.19 4.29 25.18
N GLU A 595 12.89 4.22 24.90
CA GLU A 595 11.82 4.24 25.88
C GLU A 595 11.11 2.87 25.93
N GLU A 596 10.50 2.55 27.07
CA GLU A 596 9.61 1.37 27.16
C GLU A 596 8.41 1.56 26.24
N TRP A 597 7.93 0.48 25.62
CA TRP A 597 6.70 0.50 24.82
C TRP A 597 5.75 -0.61 25.23
N ILE A 598 4.46 -0.28 25.17
CA ILE A 598 3.38 -1.14 25.62
C ILE A 598 2.47 -1.36 24.42
N TYR A 599 2.46 -2.59 23.91
CA TYR A 599 1.47 -3.01 22.93
C TYR A 599 0.26 -3.55 23.66
N ASN A 600 -0.85 -2.80 23.59
CA ASN A 600 -2.12 -3.19 24.14
C ASN A 600 -3.17 -3.03 23.05
N CYS A 601 -3.53 -4.14 22.43
CA CYS A 601 -4.42 -4.19 21.28
C CYS A 601 -5.61 -5.11 21.54
N VAL A 602 -6.81 -4.60 21.28
CA VAL A 602 -8.06 -5.35 21.37
C VAL A 602 -8.51 -5.75 19.97
N HIS A 603 -8.75 -7.04 19.79
CA HIS A 603 -9.29 -7.62 18.55
C HIS A 603 -10.70 -8.13 18.82
N SER A 604 -11.68 -7.68 18.04
CA SER A 604 -13.09 -8.02 18.21
C SER A 604 -13.65 -8.56 16.90
N LEU A 605 -14.25 -9.75 16.94
CA LEU A 605 -14.99 -10.29 15.81
C LEU A 605 -16.33 -9.53 15.67
N VAL A 606 -16.68 -9.13 14.44
CA VAL A 606 -17.96 -8.46 14.13
C VAL A 606 -19.04 -9.47 13.77
#